data_AF-J9GI47-F1
#
_entry.id   AF-J9GI47-F1
#
_cell.length_a   1.000
_cell.length_b   1.000
_cell.length_c   1.000
_cell.angle_alpha   90.00
_cell.angle_beta   90.00
_cell.angle_gamma   90.00
#
_symmetry.space_group_name_H-M   'P 1'
#
loop_
_entity.id
_entity.type
_entity.pdbx_description
1 polymer ?
#
loop_
_entity_poly.entity_id
_entity_poly.type
_entity_poly.pdbx_seq_one_letter_code
_entity_poly.pdbx_strand_id
1 'polypeptide(L)'
;EARKTVSQPMSTLFAGMKPEQQGEIFWRISWPLAALILAFLAIPLSATSPRAGRSLNMISAVLIFILYLNGISIVQTWIEHGKFNYIVGLIGLNGSVFLFGLLLFIRRVYMMRWIPAWASPWTWYHRLTASRTSSAEQEER
;
A
#
# COMPACT_ATOMS: atom_id res chain seq x y z
N GLU A 1 30.63 8.35 13.68
CA GLU A 1 30.09 8.09 15.05
C GLU A 1 28.64 7.57 15.10
N ALA A 2 27.90 7.47 13.98
CA ALA A 2 26.48 7.09 13.95
C ALA A 2 26.11 5.69 14.48
N ARG A 3 27.06 4.75 14.62
CA ARG A 3 26.77 3.38 15.08
C ARG A 3 26.58 3.26 16.61
N LYS A 4 26.92 4.30 17.38
CA LYS A 4 26.93 4.26 18.85
C LYS A 4 25.55 4.41 19.49
N THR A 5 24.52 4.88 18.78
CA THR A 5 23.20 5.09 19.37
C THR A 5 22.39 3.79 19.49
N VAL A 6 22.56 2.87 18.53
CA VAL A 6 21.76 1.62 18.40
C VAL A 6 21.82 0.73 19.64
N SER A 7 22.92 0.79 20.36
CA SER A 7 23.20 0.01 21.57
C SER A 7 22.96 0.77 22.88
N GLN A 8 22.39 1.98 22.83
CA GLN A 8 22.11 2.76 24.04
C GLN A 8 20.77 2.37 24.69
N PRO A 9 20.70 2.35 26.04
CA PRO A 9 19.45 2.09 26.75
C PRO A 9 18.41 3.19 26.49
N MET A 10 17.12 2.81 26.49
CA MET A 10 16.00 3.71 26.16
C MET A 10 16.00 4.99 27.02
N SER A 11 16.43 4.89 28.28
CA SER A 11 16.52 6.02 29.22
C SER A 11 17.52 7.09 28.78
N THR A 12 18.65 6.72 28.19
CA THR A 12 19.66 7.68 27.73
C THR A 12 19.28 8.32 26.39
N LEU A 13 18.47 7.63 25.57
CA LEU A 13 17.91 8.15 24.33
C LEU A 13 16.86 9.25 24.59
N PHE A 14 16.02 9.12 25.62
CA PHE A 14 15.05 10.17 25.97
C PHE A 14 15.71 11.42 26.58
N ALA A 15 16.86 11.27 27.24
CA ALA A 15 17.59 12.38 27.84
C ALA A 15 18.39 13.19 26.80
N GLY A 16 18.86 12.54 25.73
CA GLY A 16 19.59 13.18 24.66
C GLY A 16 18.65 13.62 23.53
N MET A 17 18.34 14.91 23.45
CA MET A 17 17.54 15.49 22.36
C MET A 17 18.30 15.59 21.02
N LYS A 18 19.18 14.63 20.70
CA LYS A 18 19.88 14.61 19.40
C LYS A 18 18.98 13.99 18.32
N PRO A 19 19.04 14.49 17.07
CA PRO A 19 18.21 13.98 15.98
C PRO A 19 18.46 12.49 15.67
N GLU A 20 19.68 11.99 15.84
CA GLU A 20 19.98 10.55 15.65
C GLU A 20 19.26 9.68 16.70
N GLN A 21 19.16 10.16 17.94
CA GLN A 21 18.50 9.44 19.03
C GLN A 21 16.97 9.43 18.84
N GLN A 22 16.41 10.52 18.30
CA GLN A 22 14.99 10.61 17.95
C GLN A 22 14.61 9.66 16.80
N GLY A 23 15.48 9.53 15.79
CA GLY A 23 15.29 8.57 14.70
C GLY A 23 15.22 7.12 15.20
N GLU A 24 16.03 6.79 16.20
CA GLU A 24 16.05 5.44 16.76
C GLU A 24 14.84 5.14 17.66
N ILE A 25 14.38 6.11 18.46
CA ILE A 25 13.11 5.98 19.20
C ILE A 25 11.97 5.77 18.22
N PHE A 26 11.92 6.57 17.14
CA PHE A 26 10.94 6.43 16.08
C PHE A 26 10.98 5.02 15.46
N TRP A 27 12.17 4.52 15.13
CA TRP A 27 12.35 3.18 14.56
C TRP A 27 11.75 2.11 15.48
N ARG A 28 12.06 2.15 16.78
CA ARG A 28 11.59 1.17 17.77
C ARG A 28 10.08 1.21 17.97
N ILE A 29 9.46 2.40 17.96
CA ILE A 29 8.00 2.54 18.09
C ILE A 29 7.29 2.16 16.78
N SER A 30 7.93 2.35 15.64
CA SER A 30 7.33 2.06 14.34
C SER A 30 7.01 0.58 14.16
N TRP A 31 7.82 -0.34 14.69
CA TRP A 31 7.58 -1.79 14.61
C TRP A 31 6.28 -2.28 15.26
N PRO A 32 6.01 -2.02 16.57
CA PRO A 32 4.75 -2.43 17.19
C PRO A 32 3.54 -1.74 16.57
N LEU A 33 3.69 -0.48 16.14
CA LEU A 33 2.62 0.28 15.49
C LEU A 33 2.29 -0.27 14.10
N ALA A 34 3.32 -0.68 13.34
CA ALA A 34 3.19 -1.41 12.08
C ALA A 34 2.31 -2.63 12.24
N ALA A 35 2.64 -3.47 13.23
CA ALA A 35 1.95 -4.71 13.49
C ALA A 35 0.48 -4.45 13.84
N LEU A 36 0.19 -3.44 14.66
CA LEU A 36 -1.18 -3.04 15.02
C LEU A 36 -2.00 -2.60 13.81
N ILE A 37 -1.47 -1.71 12.97
CA ILE A 37 -2.18 -1.20 11.79
C ILE A 37 -2.38 -2.32 10.76
N LEU A 38 -1.34 -3.12 10.50
CA LEU A 38 -1.43 -4.25 9.58
C LEU A 38 -2.40 -5.32 10.09
N ALA A 39 -2.43 -5.60 11.38
CA ALA A 39 -3.41 -6.51 11.98
C ALA A 39 -4.84 -5.98 11.80
N PHE A 40 -5.07 -4.69 12.02
CA PHE A 40 -6.36 -4.05 11.77
C PHE A 40 -6.76 -4.14 10.30
N LEU A 41 -5.83 -3.90 9.37
CA LEU A 41 -6.05 -4.02 7.93
C LEU A 41 -6.28 -5.47 7.48
N ALA A 42 -5.68 -6.44 8.17
CA ALA A 42 -5.77 -7.85 7.83
C ALA A 42 -7.18 -8.42 8.08
N ILE A 43 -7.91 -7.91 9.08
CA ILE A 43 -9.27 -8.35 9.42
C ILE A 43 -10.22 -8.25 8.19
N PRO A 44 -10.41 -7.08 7.54
CA PRO A 44 -11.27 -6.97 6.37
C PRO A 44 -10.67 -7.61 5.11
N LEU A 45 -9.34 -7.77 5.03
CA LEU A 45 -8.66 -8.43 3.91
C LEU A 45 -8.83 -9.96 3.93
N SER A 46 -8.93 -10.54 5.13
CA SER A 46 -9.13 -11.98 5.34
C SER A 46 -10.50 -12.47 4.86
N ALA A 47 -11.52 -11.60 4.90
CA ALA A 47 -12.84 -11.89 4.36
C ALA A 47 -12.80 -11.94 2.82
N THR A 48 -12.60 -13.13 2.26
CA THR A 48 -12.56 -13.38 0.82
C THR A 48 -13.85 -14.05 0.35
N SER A 49 -14.51 -13.47 -0.65
CA SER A 49 -15.64 -14.08 -1.34
C SER A 49 -15.14 -15.23 -2.25
N PRO A 50 -15.67 -16.47 -2.15
CA PRO A 50 -15.03 -17.68 -2.69
C PRO A 50 -14.85 -17.78 -4.22
N ARG A 51 -15.35 -16.81 -5.02
CA ARG A 51 -15.64 -17.05 -6.44
C ARG A 51 -14.84 -16.22 -7.47
N ALA A 52 -14.07 -15.18 -7.10
CA ALA A 52 -13.33 -14.39 -8.12
C ALA A 52 -12.13 -13.50 -7.68
N GLY A 53 -11.58 -13.59 -6.46
CA GLY A 53 -10.68 -12.50 -5.99
C GLY A 53 -9.56 -12.83 -5.00
N ARG A 54 -9.21 -14.11 -4.77
CA ARG A 54 -8.25 -14.49 -3.71
C ARG A 54 -6.83 -13.94 -3.96
N SER A 55 -6.31 -14.06 -5.18
CA SER A 55 -4.95 -13.61 -5.52
C SER A 55 -4.79 -12.09 -5.45
N LEU A 56 -5.82 -11.33 -5.84
CA LEU A 56 -5.79 -9.87 -5.81
C LEU A 56 -5.75 -9.31 -4.37
N ASN A 57 -6.43 -9.98 -3.43
CA ASN A 57 -6.38 -9.62 -2.01
C ASN A 57 -4.99 -9.88 -1.42
N MET A 58 -4.31 -10.96 -1.81
CA MET A 58 -2.95 -11.23 -1.35
C MET A 58 -1.94 -10.24 -1.95
N ILE A 59 -2.05 -9.94 -3.26
CA ILE A 59 -1.17 -8.96 -3.92
C ILE A 59 -1.32 -7.57 -3.27
N SER A 60 -2.55 -7.13 -3.01
CA SER A 60 -2.79 -5.85 -2.33
C SER A 60 -2.26 -5.84 -0.89
N ALA A 61 -2.42 -6.93 -0.13
CA ALA A 61 -1.85 -7.05 1.21
C ALA A 61 -0.33 -6.84 1.20
N VAL A 62 0.36 -7.54 0.30
CA VAL A 62 1.82 -7.48 0.16
C VAL A 62 2.27 -6.10 -0.31
N LEU A 63 1.56 -5.49 -1.26
CA LEU A 63 1.87 -4.13 -1.72
C LEU A 63 1.78 -3.10 -0.58
N ILE A 64 0.73 -3.17 0.24
CA ILE A 64 0.58 -2.27 1.39
C ILE A 64 1.70 -2.49 2.39
N PHE A 65 2.05 -3.76 2.66
CA PHE A 65 3.15 -4.11 3.55
C PHE A 65 4.49 -3.53 3.08
N ILE A 66 4.83 -3.72 1.80
CA ILE A 66 6.08 -3.21 1.23
C ILE A 66 6.09 -1.67 1.26
N LEU A 67 4.99 -1.03 0.87
CA LEU A 67 4.89 0.43 0.88
C LEU A 67 5.06 0.99 2.30
N TYR A 68 4.48 0.29 3.30
CA TYR A 68 4.61 0.63 4.71
C TYR A 68 6.06 0.60 5.20
N LEU A 69 6.75 -0.51 4.94
CA LEU A 69 8.16 -0.68 5.33
C LEU A 69 9.04 0.39 4.70
N ASN A 70 8.85 0.68 3.41
CA ASN A 70 9.61 1.72 2.72
C ASN A 70 9.31 3.12 3.30
N GLY A 71 8.05 3.40 3.66
CA GLY A 71 7.67 4.65 4.30
C GLY A 71 8.38 4.87 5.63
N ILE A 72 8.47 3.84 6.49
CA ILE A 72 9.20 3.93 7.76
C ILE A 72 10.64 4.37 7.51
N SER A 73 11.33 3.73 6.57
CA SER A 73 12.72 4.04 6.25
C SER A 73 12.89 5.49 5.79
N ILE A 74 12.01 6.00 4.92
CA ILE A 74 12.07 7.39 4.44
C ILE A 74 11.88 8.38 5.59
N VAL A 75 10.87 8.17 6.43
CA VAL A 75 10.56 9.07 7.55
C VAL A 75 11.67 9.02 8.61
N GLN A 76 12.23 7.84 8.88
CA GLN A 76 13.37 7.70 9.77
C GLN A 76 14.55 8.56 9.31
N THR A 77 14.92 8.49 8.02
CA THR A 77 16.01 9.31 7.48
C THR A 77 15.72 10.81 7.60
N TRP A 78 14.47 11.23 7.40
CA TRP A 78 14.08 12.64 7.56
C TRP A 78 14.15 13.13 9.02
N ILE A 79 13.84 12.27 9.98
CA ILE A 79 13.98 12.55 11.41
C ILE A 79 15.46 12.62 11.80
N GLU A 80 16.28 11.67 11.33
CA GLU A 80 17.73 11.66 11.57
C GLU A 80 18.43 12.90 11.00
N HIS A 81 17.93 13.43 9.88
CA HIS A 81 18.40 14.69 9.29
C HIS A 81 17.88 15.95 10.02
N GLY A 82 17.12 15.81 11.10
CA GLY A 82 16.63 16.91 11.93
C GLY A 82 15.58 17.79 11.25
N LYS A 83 15.00 17.36 10.12
CA LYS A 83 14.01 18.15 9.37
C LYS A 83 12.62 18.13 10.01
N PHE A 84 12.30 17.09 10.78
CA PHE A 84 11.00 16.90 11.42
C PHE A 84 11.12 16.35 12.84
N ASN A 85 10.17 16.73 13.70
CA ASN A 85 9.99 16.13 15.01
C ASN A 85 9.45 14.69 14.86
N TYR A 86 9.91 13.77 15.70
CA TYR A 86 9.52 12.35 15.67
C TYR A 86 8.00 12.16 15.72
N ILE A 87 7.26 13.04 16.43
CA ILE A 87 5.79 13.02 16.52
C ILE A 87 5.13 13.25 15.16
N VAL A 88 5.64 14.21 14.39
CA VAL A 88 5.12 14.53 13.05
C VAL A 88 5.41 13.39 12.09
N GLY A 89 6.60 12.79 12.18
CA GLY A 89 6.93 11.59 11.41
C GLY A 89 6.01 10.41 11.74
N LEU A 90 5.70 10.22 13.02
CA LEU A 90 4.82 9.15 13.48
C LEU A 90 3.38 9.39 12.99
N ILE A 91 2.78 10.53 13.28
CA ILE A 91 1.39 10.81 12.86
C ILE A 91 1.30 10.87 11.32
N GLY A 92 2.26 11.49 10.65
CA GLY A 92 2.28 11.63 9.19
C GLY A 92 2.43 10.29 8.47
N LEU A 93 3.34 9.43 8.92
CA LEU A 93 3.51 8.09 8.35
C LEU A 93 2.24 7.26 8.56
N ASN A 94 1.80 7.14 9.82
CA ASN A 94 0.67 6.28 10.17
C ASN A 94 -0.63 6.77 9.51
N GLY A 95 -0.84 8.08 9.49
CA GLY A 95 -1.96 8.71 8.80
C GLY A 95 -1.93 8.50 7.29
N SER A 96 -0.77 8.66 6.65
CA SER A 96 -0.61 8.42 5.21
C SER A 96 -0.90 6.97 4.84
N VAL A 97 -0.35 6.03 5.61
CA VAL A 97 -0.58 4.59 5.40
C VAL A 97 -2.04 4.24 5.64
N PHE A 98 -2.64 4.73 6.73
CA PHE A 98 -4.03 4.48 7.02
C PHE A 98 -4.93 5.01 5.90
N LEU A 99 -4.65 6.22 5.40
CA LEU A 99 -5.34 6.81 4.25
C LEU A 99 -5.14 5.99 2.97
N PHE A 100 -3.93 5.52 2.69
CA PHE A 100 -3.62 4.70 1.51
C PHE A 100 -4.31 3.33 1.59
N GLY A 101 -4.28 2.70 2.75
CA GLY A 101 -5.02 1.48 3.05
C GLY A 101 -6.52 1.68 2.90
N LEU A 102 -7.06 2.81 3.36
CA LEU A 102 -8.46 3.19 3.20
C LEU A 102 -8.83 3.44 1.74
N LEU A 103 -7.98 4.11 0.96
CA LEU A 103 -8.18 4.33 -0.48
C LEU A 103 -8.23 3.01 -1.24
N LEU A 104 -7.32 2.09 -0.94
CA LEU A 104 -7.31 0.75 -1.54
C LEU A 104 -8.53 -0.08 -1.09
N PHE A 105 -8.95 0.06 0.17
CA PHE A 105 -10.16 -0.55 0.69
C PHE A 105 -11.42 0.00 0.00
N ILE A 106 -11.54 1.32 -0.18
CA ILE A 106 -12.63 1.96 -0.93
C ILE A 106 -12.61 1.50 -2.38
N ARG A 107 -11.45 1.49 -3.05
CA ARG A 107 -11.31 0.95 -4.41
C ARG A 107 -11.87 -0.47 -4.52
N ARG A 108 -11.57 -1.31 -3.53
CA ARG A 108 -12.08 -2.70 -3.45
C ARG A 108 -13.58 -2.72 -3.19
N VAL A 109 -14.06 -2.09 -2.12
CA VAL A 109 -15.48 -2.14 -1.71
C VAL A 109 -16.39 -1.61 -2.82
N TYR A 110 -15.96 -0.56 -3.52
CA TYR A 110 -16.76 0.05 -4.57
C TYR A 110 -16.61 -0.62 -5.95
N MET A 111 -15.73 -1.63 -6.12
CA MET A 111 -15.56 -2.43 -7.36
C MET A 111 -15.72 -1.60 -8.65
N MET A 112 -15.20 -0.37 -8.66
CA MET A 112 -15.50 0.57 -9.74
C MET A 112 -14.67 0.11 -10.94
N ARG A 113 -15.35 -0.48 -11.93
CA ARG A 113 -14.78 -0.98 -13.18
C ARG A 113 -14.16 0.20 -13.94
N TRP A 114 -12.88 0.49 -13.66
CA TRP A 114 -12.13 1.58 -14.30
C TRP A 114 -11.87 1.37 -15.79
N ILE A 115 -12.08 0.16 -16.31
CA ILE A 115 -12.04 -0.08 -17.75
C ILE A 115 -13.46 0.08 -18.26
N PRO A 116 -13.75 1.14 -19.05
CA PRO A 116 -15.01 1.24 -19.74
C PRO A 116 -15.26 -0.04 -20.54
N ALA A 117 -16.51 -0.49 -20.64
CA ALA A 117 -16.84 -1.72 -21.36
C ALA A 117 -16.28 -1.77 -22.81
N TRP A 118 -15.98 -0.61 -23.41
CA TRP A 118 -15.39 -0.48 -24.75
C TRP A 118 -13.89 -0.82 -24.86
N ALA A 119 -13.13 -0.83 -23.75
CA ALA A 119 -11.68 -1.06 -23.75
C ALA A 119 -11.30 -2.53 -23.40
N SER A 120 -12.29 -3.42 -23.37
CA SER A 120 -12.08 -4.86 -23.21
C SER A 120 -11.57 -5.48 -24.54
N PRO A 121 -10.37 -6.08 -24.59
CA PRO A 121 -9.85 -6.73 -25.80
C PRO A 121 -10.76 -7.85 -26.34
N TRP A 122 -11.57 -8.43 -25.45
CA TRP A 122 -12.53 -9.48 -25.78
C TRP A 122 -13.70 -8.96 -26.63
N THR A 123 -14.08 -7.68 -26.50
CA THR A 123 -15.13 -7.08 -27.36
C THR A 123 -14.70 -6.87 -28.80
N TRP A 124 -13.39 -6.71 -29.05
CA TRP A 124 -12.83 -6.59 -30.40
C TRP A 124 -12.86 -7.91 -31.16
N TYR A 125 -12.61 -9.02 -30.46
CA TYR A 125 -12.66 -10.36 -31.05
C TYR A 125 -14.04 -10.68 -31.64
N HIS A 126 -15.12 -10.29 -30.94
CA HIS A 126 -16.48 -10.54 -31.41
C HIS A 126 -16.93 -9.66 -32.58
N ARG A 127 -16.33 -8.47 -32.77
CA ARG A 127 -16.67 -7.61 -33.91
C ARG A 127 -16.04 -8.07 -35.23
N LEU A 128 -14.89 -8.75 -35.17
CA LEU A 128 -14.16 -9.21 -36.35
C LEU A 128 -14.74 -10.49 -36.98
N THR A 129 -15.50 -11.28 -36.23
CA THR A 129 -16.17 -12.49 -36.76
C THR A 129 -17.51 -12.18 -37.41
N ALA A 130 -18.18 -11.08 -37.03
CA ALA A 130 -19.47 -10.69 -37.57
C ALA A 130 -19.40 -10.09 -38.99
N SER A 131 -18.25 -9.55 -39.42
CA SER A 131 -18.08 -9.01 -40.77
C SER A 131 -17.80 -10.07 -41.84
N ARG A 132 -17.59 -11.33 -41.46
CA ARG A 132 -17.26 -12.41 -42.39
C ARG A 132 -18.49 -13.12 -42.97
N THR A 133 -19.63 -13.05 -42.29
CA THR A 133 -20.88 -13.69 -42.73
C THR A 133 -21.66 -12.81 -43.72
N SER A 134 -21.60 -11.48 -43.56
CA SER A 134 -22.28 -10.55 -44.47
C SER A 134 -21.67 -10.52 -45.88
N SER A 135 -20.37 -10.82 -46.02
CA SER A 135 -19.71 -10.85 -47.33
C SER A 135 -19.99 -12.16 -48.09
N ALA A 136 -20.27 -13.26 -47.39
CA ALA A 136 -20.61 -14.53 -48.02
C ALA A 136 -22.04 -14.53 -48.59
N GLU A 137 -23.00 -13.89 -47.90
CA GLU A 137 -24.38 -13.75 -48.40
C GLU A 137 -24.54 -12.74 -49.56
N GLN A 138 -23.59 -11.83 -49.75
CA GLN A 138 -23.59 -10.88 -50.88
C GLN A 138 -22.93 -11.44 -52.14
N GLU A 139 -22.03 -12.42 -52.03
CA GLU A 139 -21.41 -13.10 -53.18
C GLU A 139 -22.33 -14.19 -53.77
N GLU A 140 -23.32 -14.67 -52.99
CA GLU A 140 -24.29 -15.70 -53.41
C GLU A 140 -25.59 -15.11 -54.02
N ARG A 141 -25.71 -13.77 -54.09
CA ARG A 141 -26.81 -13.06 -54.75
C ARG A 141 -26.36 -12.39 -56.04
#